data_AF-A0A0F7ZP20-F1
#
_entry.id   AF-A0A0F7ZP20-F1
#
_cell.length_a   1.000
_cell.length_b   1.000
_cell.length_c   1.000
_cell.angle_alpha   90.00
_cell.angle_beta   90.00
_cell.angle_gamma   90.00
#
_symmetry.space_group_name_H-M   'P 1'
#
loop_
_entity.id
_entity.type
_entity.pdbx_description
1 polymer ?
#
loop_
_entity_poly.entity_id
_entity_poly.type
_entity_poly.pdbx_seq_one_letter_code
_entity_poly.pdbx_strand_id
1 'polypeptide(L)'
;MIALGVVTLSQHPDQHEQLKADASLVPGFVEELCRYHTASAMAIKRTAKVIKAGQGIIPSNKSANRDGDVFDTPDELNIRRKWPAAKGALGYGYGGHRCIAEALSKAELYAMFSNIFDVLPGLRLAAAFDDIDTSPRHKGVGILSLPVTF
;
A
#
# COMPACT_ATOMS: atom_id res chain seq x y z
N MET A 1 6.92 1.97 1.28
CA MET A 1 5.80 1.20 1.88
C MET A 1 5.98 0.94 3.36
N ILE A 2 7.18 0.60 3.84
CA ILE A 2 7.43 0.35 5.26
C ILE A 2 6.88 1.46 6.19
N ALA A 3 7.33 2.71 6.00
CA ALA A 3 6.87 3.83 6.83
C ALA A 3 5.35 4.05 6.78
N LEU A 4 4.76 3.97 5.58
CA LEU A 4 3.30 4.06 5.43
C LEU A 4 2.58 2.93 6.15
N GLY A 5 3.11 1.70 6.15
CA GLY A 5 2.53 0.58 6.89
C GLY A 5 2.55 0.82 8.40
N VAL A 6 3.65 1.32 8.96
CA VAL A 6 3.74 1.68 10.39
C VAL A 6 2.69 2.74 10.76
N VAL A 7 2.61 3.82 9.99
CA VAL A 7 1.60 4.89 10.20
C VAL A 7 0.18 4.36 10.06
N THR A 8 -0.05 3.47 9.09
CA THR A 8 -1.38 2.90 8.82
C THR A 8 -1.83 2.00 9.95
N LEU A 9 -0.96 1.13 10.46
CA LEU A 9 -1.27 0.27 11.61
C LEU A 9 -1.50 1.11 12.88
N SER A 10 -0.77 2.20 13.09
CA SER A 10 -1.01 3.12 14.20
C SER A 10 -2.42 3.76 14.19
N GLN A 11 -3.04 3.89 13.02
CA GLN A 11 -4.42 4.38 12.89
C GLN A 11 -5.47 3.26 13.01
N HIS A 12 -5.05 1.99 13.02
CA HIS A 12 -5.92 0.82 13.09
C HIS A 12 -5.45 -0.14 14.20
N PRO A 13 -5.56 0.28 15.49
CA PRO A 13 -4.99 -0.47 16.62
C PRO A 13 -5.48 -1.91 16.70
N ASP A 14 -6.75 -2.18 16.39
CA ASP A 14 -7.30 -3.55 16.40
C ASP A 14 -6.64 -4.46 15.36
N GLN A 15 -6.36 -3.94 14.17
CA GLN A 15 -5.66 -4.68 13.11
C GLN A 15 -4.16 -4.78 13.39
N HIS A 16 -3.58 -3.77 14.05
CA HIS A 16 -2.20 -3.80 14.52
C HIS A 16 -1.97 -4.92 15.54
N GLU A 17 -2.83 -5.04 16.55
CA GLU A 17 -2.71 -6.10 17.55
C GLU A 17 -2.96 -7.50 16.94
N GLN A 18 -3.87 -7.63 15.96
CA GLN A 18 -4.02 -8.88 15.21
C GLN A 18 -2.75 -9.27 14.46
N LEU A 19 -2.13 -8.33 13.75
CA LEU A 19 -0.90 -8.58 12.99
C LEU A 19 0.28 -8.93 13.90
N LYS A 20 0.38 -8.29 15.06
CA LYS A 20 1.37 -8.61 16.11
C LYS A 20 1.17 -10.00 16.69
N ALA A 21 -0.07 -10.41 16.94
CA ALA A 21 -0.39 -11.71 17.51
C ALA A 21 -0.23 -12.86 16.50
N ASP A 22 -0.33 -12.58 15.19
CA ASP A 22 -0.32 -13.59 14.14
C ASP A 22 0.41 -13.10 12.87
N ALA A 23 1.71 -13.40 12.78
CA ALA A 23 2.53 -13.06 11.62
C ALA A 23 2.08 -13.76 10.31
N SER A 24 1.22 -14.78 10.38
CA SER A 24 0.65 -15.40 9.16
C SER A 24 -0.27 -14.44 8.38
N LEU A 25 -0.69 -13.34 9.00
CA LEU A 25 -1.48 -12.27 8.37
C LEU A 25 -0.65 -11.29 7.53
N VAL A 26 0.68 -11.31 7.67
CA VAL A 26 1.59 -10.38 6.97
C VAL A 26 1.42 -10.39 5.45
N PRO A 27 1.30 -11.54 4.77
CA PRO A 27 1.03 -11.56 3.33
C PRO A 27 -0.25 -10.80 2.94
N GLY A 28 -1.35 -11.02 3.68
CA GLY A 28 -2.62 -10.34 3.45
C GLY A 28 -2.53 -8.83 3.71
N PHE A 29 -1.86 -8.44 4.80
CA PHE A 29 -1.60 -7.04 5.13
C PHE A 29 -0.78 -6.33 4.04
N VAL A 30 0.29 -6.95 3.54
CA VAL A 30 1.15 -6.33 2.53
C VAL A 30 0.42 -6.14 1.19
N GLU A 31 -0.37 -7.12 0.76
CA GLU A 31 -1.23 -6.95 -0.43
C GLU A 31 -2.21 -5.80 -0.22
N GLU A 32 -2.86 -5.74 0.96
CA GLU A 32 -3.84 -4.71 1.28
C GLU A 32 -3.19 -3.32 1.37
N LEU A 33 -2.02 -3.21 1.99
CA LEU A 33 -1.26 -1.97 2.11
C LEU A 33 -0.91 -1.41 0.73
N CYS A 34 -0.49 -2.28 -0.20
CA CYS A 34 -0.15 -1.91 -1.57
C CYS A 34 -1.37 -1.46 -2.38
N ARG A 35 -2.56 -2.07 -2.17
CA ARG A 35 -3.83 -1.59 -2.73
C ARG A 35 -4.23 -0.24 -2.13
N TYR A 36 -4.26 -0.17 -0.81
CA TYR A 36 -4.79 0.94 -0.04
C TYR A 36 -4.06 2.26 -0.35
N HIS A 37 -2.72 2.22 -0.41
CA HIS A 37 -1.90 3.40 -0.67
C HIS A 37 -1.61 3.63 -2.15
N THR A 38 -1.45 2.55 -2.94
CA THR A 38 -1.06 2.62 -4.35
C THR A 38 0.09 3.62 -4.56
N ALA A 39 1.23 3.37 -3.91
CA ALA A 39 2.31 4.36 -3.75
C ALA A 39 2.80 4.98 -5.08
N SER A 40 2.86 4.15 -6.13
CA SER A 40 3.36 4.52 -7.46
C SER A 40 2.27 4.97 -8.43
N ALA A 41 1.17 5.54 -7.93
CA ALA A 41 -0.01 5.92 -8.74
C ALA A 41 0.27 6.85 -9.94
N MET A 42 1.37 7.59 -9.93
CA MET A 42 1.74 8.51 -11.01
C MET A 42 2.63 7.88 -12.09
N ALA A 43 3.08 6.63 -11.92
CA ALA A 43 4.04 5.96 -12.80
C ALA A 43 3.42 5.29 -14.05
N ILE A 44 2.26 5.75 -14.51
CA ILE A 44 1.38 4.98 -15.42
C ILE A 44 0.94 5.72 -16.69
N LYS A 45 1.67 6.75 -17.14
CA LYS A 45 1.35 7.43 -18.41
C LYS A 45 1.48 6.49 -19.62
N ARG A 46 0.50 6.50 -20.54
CA ARG A 46 0.46 5.69 -21.77
C ARG A 46 -0.05 6.51 -22.97
N THR A 47 0.16 6.01 -24.18
CA THR A 47 -0.43 6.55 -25.42
C THR A 47 -1.47 5.58 -25.95
N ALA A 48 -2.61 6.09 -26.38
CA ALA A 48 -3.72 5.26 -26.86
C ALA A 48 -3.55 4.79 -28.32
N LYS A 49 -4.04 3.58 -28.60
CA LYS A 49 -4.21 3.06 -29.97
C LYS A 49 -5.66 3.12 -30.48
N VAL A 50 -6.65 2.96 -29.60
CA VAL A 50 -8.10 2.87 -29.93
C VAL A 50 -8.90 4.09 -29.47
N ILE A 51 -8.42 4.84 -28.47
CA ILE A 51 -8.79 6.26 -28.31
C ILE A 51 -8.01 7.04 -29.39
N LYS A 52 -8.51 8.21 -29.83
CA LYS A 52 -7.93 9.01 -30.93
C LYS A 52 -6.41 8.92 -30.91
N ALA A 53 -5.86 8.34 -31.97
CA ALA A 53 -4.45 8.00 -32.04
C ALA A 53 -3.57 9.22 -31.69
N GLY A 54 -2.56 8.98 -30.85
CA GLY A 54 -1.68 10.03 -30.35
C GLY A 54 -2.18 10.76 -29.10
N GLN A 55 -3.39 10.49 -28.60
CA GLN A 55 -3.81 11.01 -27.29
C GLN A 55 -3.17 10.23 -26.14
N GLY A 56 -2.76 10.97 -25.11
CA GLY A 56 -2.27 10.42 -23.85
C GLY A 56 -3.41 9.91 -22.96
N ILE A 57 -3.16 8.81 -22.25
CA ILE A 57 -4.06 8.25 -21.24
C ILE A 57 -3.30 8.14 -19.93
N ILE A 58 -4.01 8.43 -18.84
CA ILE A 58 -3.57 8.12 -17.47
C ILE A 58 -4.60 7.16 -16.87
N PRO A 59 -4.37 5.84 -16.90
CA PRO A 59 -5.23 4.89 -16.20
C PRO A 59 -5.01 5.06 -14.70
N SER A 60 -6.03 5.43 -13.92
CA SER A 60 -5.84 5.69 -12.49
C SER A 60 -5.88 4.40 -11.67
N ASN A 61 -4.70 3.82 -11.37
CA ASN A 61 -4.62 2.66 -10.48
C ASN A 61 -5.17 2.94 -9.08
N LYS A 62 -5.03 4.18 -8.58
CA LYS A 62 -5.62 4.59 -7.30
C LYS A 62 -7.13 4.46 -7.31
N SER A 63 -7.79 4.95 -8.37
CA SER A 63 -9.24 4.82 -8.51
C SER A 63 -9.64 3.35 -8.63
N ALA A 64 -8.95 2.58 -9.47
CA ALA A 64 -9.26 1.17 -9.67
C ALA A 64 -9.04 0.31 -8.39
N ASN A 65 -8.04 0.65 -7.57
CA ASN A 65 -7.84 0.02 -6.27
C ASN A 65 -8.85 0.44 -5.20
N ARG A 66 -9.70 1.43 -5.50
CA ARG A 66 -10.85 1.86 -4.69
C ARG A 66 -12.20 1.55 -5.37
N ASP A 67 -12.20 0.70 -6.39
CA ASP A 67 -13.40 0.34 -7.13
C ASP A 67 -14.33 -0.53 -6.27
N GLY A 68 -15.51 0.01 -5.92
CA GLY A 68 -16.52 -0.68 -5.11
C GLY A 68 -17.16 -1.88 -5.78
N ASP A 69 -17.06 -2.01 -7.11
CA ASP A 69 -17.52 -3.20 -7.84
C ASP A 69 -16.52 -4.37 -7.73
N VAL A 70 -15.31 -4.11 -7.20
CA VAL A 70 -14.24 -5.10 -7.04
C VAL A 70 -13.89 -5.35 -5.57
N PHE A 71 -13.89 -4.29 -4.76
CA PHE A 71 -13.50 -4.34 -3.35
C PHE A 71 -14.64 -3.83 -2.46
N ASP A 72 -15.21 -4.72 -1.64
CA ASP A 72 -16.14 -4.32 -0.58
C ASP A 72 -15.45 -3.35 0.39
N THR A 73 -16.13 -2.29 0.83
CA THR A 73 -15.54 -1.20 1.65
C THR A 73 -14.16 -0.77 1.13
N PRO A 74 -14.07 -0.23 -0.11
CA PRO A 74 -12.81 -0.01 -0.81
C PRO A 74 -11.91 1.03 -0.11
N ASP A 75 -12.51 1.95 0.65
CA ASP A 75 -11.82 3.00 1.38
C ASP A 75 -11.34 2.60 2.77
N GLU A 76 -11.60 1.36 3.20
CA GLU A 76 -11.14 0.83 4.47
C GLU A 76 -9.92 -0.06 4.29
N LEU A 77 -9.00 -0.02 5.27
CA LEU A 77 -7.97 -1.01 5.42
C LEU A 77 -8.58 -2.30 5.98
N ASN A 78 -8.33 -3.43 5.34
CA ASN A 78 -8.72 -4.74 5.86
C ASN A 78 -7.60 -5.78 5.63
N ILE A 79 -6.82 -6.09 6.67
CA ILE A 79 -5.72 -7.08 6.59
C ILE A 79 -6.20 -8.51 6.29
N ARG A 80 -7.49 -8.78 6.47
CA ARG A 80 -8.14 -10.07 6.20
C ARG A 80 -9.01 -10.03 4.94
N ARG A 81 -8.84 -9.01 4.08
CA ARG A 81 -9.60 -8.86 2.84
C ARG A 81 -9.52 -10.13 2.00
N LYS A 82 -10.68 -10.63 1.59
CA LYS A 82 -10.75 -11.72 0.61
C LYS A 82 -10.48 -11.13 -0.77
N TRP A 83 -9.44 -11.64 -1.42
CA TRP A 83 -9.03 -11.16 -2.73
C TRP A 83 -9.86 -11.82 -3.83
N PRO A 84 -10.36 -11.05 -4.82
CA PRO A 84 -11.03 -11.65 -5.98
C PRO A 84 -10.03 -12.53 -6.73
N ALA A 85 -10.39 -13.80 -6.99
CA ALA A 85 -9.50 -14.80 -7.59
C ALA A 85 -8.89 -14.40 -8.96
N ALA A 86 -9.49 -13.42 -9.65
CA ALA A 86 -9.06 -12.95 -10.98
C ALA A 86 -8.47 -11.52 -10.99
N LYS A 87 -8.51 -10.77 -9.88
CA LYS A 87 -8.14 -9.34 -9.84
C LYS A 87 -7.27 -9.05 -8.61
N GLY A 88 -5.94 -9.03 -8.81
CA GLY A 88 -5.00 -8.57 -7.80
C GLY A 88 -4.95 -7.05 -7.71
N ALA A 89 -4.41 -6.51 -6.61
CA ALA A 89 -4.18 -5.08 -6.44
C ALA A 89 -3.32 -4.51 -7.58
N LEU A 90 -3.67 -3.31 -8.04
CA LEU A 90 -2.91 -2.56 -9.05
C LEU A 90 -1.81 -1.67 -8.44
N GLY A 91 -1.40 -1.95 -7.20
CA GLY A 91 -0.33 -1.22 -6.50
C GLY A 91 0.99 -1.24 -7.27
N TYR A 92 1.24 -2.31 -8.03
CA TYR A 92 2.41 -2.52 -8.89
C TYR A 92 2.11 -2.39 -10.39
N GLY A 93 0.91 -1.93 -10.76
CA GLY A 93 0.46 -1.88 -12.15
C GLY A 93 0.08 -3.25 -12.73
N TYR A 94 0.00 -3.34 -14.06
CA TYR A 94 -0.48 -4.52 -14.77
C TYR A 94 0.13 -4.62 -16.18
N GLY A 95 0.11 -5.82 -16.76
CA GLY A 95 0.57 -6.10 -18.13
C GLY A 95 2.09 -6.03 -18.30
N GLY A 96 2.56 -5.79 -19.53
CA GLY A 96 3.99 -5.79 -19.88
C GLY A 96 4.84 -4.70 -19.22
N HIS A 97 4.21 -3.77 -18.48
CA HIS A 97 4.88 -2.74 -17.70
C HIS A 97 4.59 -2.86 -16.19
N ARG A 98 4.12 -4.02 -15.75
CA ARG A 98 3.99 -4.33 -14.32
C ARG A 98 5.37 -4.21 -13.66
N CYS A 99 5.40 -3.69 -12.44
CA CYS A 99 6.65 -3.41 -11.73
C CYS A 99 7.52 -4.66 -11.65
N ILE A 100 8.71 -4.60 -12.27
CA ILE A 100 9.67 -5.72 -12.25
C ILE A 100 10.15 -6.05 -10.83
N ALA A 101 10.10 -5.07 -9.92
CA ALA A 101 10.54 -5.20 -8.53
C ALA A 101 9.42 -5.64 -7.57
N GLU A 102 8.23 -6.03 -8.05
CA GLU A 102 7.12 -6.41 -7.19
C GLU A 102 7.49 -7.53 -6.19
N ALA A 103 8.11 -8.61 -6.68
CA ALA A 103 8.48 -9.74 -5.83
C ALA A 103 9.51 -9.34 -4.76
N LEU A 104 10.52 -8.55 -5.14
CA LEU A 104 11.53 -8.04 -4.20
C LEU A 104 10.89 -7.11 -3.17
N SER A 105 10.08 -6.15 -3.61
CA SER A 105 9.40 -5.21 -2.73
C SER A 105 8.48 -5.92 -1.73
N LYS A 106 7.76 -6.96 -2.16
CA LYS A 106 6.93 -7.78 -1.25
C LYS A 106 7.79 -8.57 -0.27
N ALA A 107 8.90 -9.17 -0.71
CA ALA A 107 9.82 -9.87 0.18
C ALA A 107 10.39 -8.96 1.27
N GLU A 108 10.77 -7.72 0.94
CA GLU A 108 11.21 -6.72 1.92
C GLU A 108 10.10 -6.39 2.94
N LEU A 109 8.87 -6.21 2.47
CA LEU A 109 7.73 -5.92 3.35
C LEU A 109 7.37 -7.11 4.23
N TYR A 110 7.42 -8.33 3.71
CA TYR A 110 7.22 -9.55 4.49
C TYR A 110 8.29 -9.66 5.58
N ALA A 111 9.57 -9.56 5.21
CA ALA A 111 10.67 -9.63 6.18
C ALA A 111 10.52 -8.56 7.27
N MET A 112 10.15 -7.33 6.90
CA MET A 112 9.98 -6.25 7.86
C MET A 112 8.79 -6.49 8.79
N PHE A 113 7.58 -6.68 8.25
CA PHE A 113 6.37 -6.76 9.08
C PHE A 113 6.22 -8.09 9.83
N SER A 114 6.92 -9.15 9.43
CA SER A 114 7.00 -10.37 10.23
C SER A 114 7.89 -10.25 11.48
N ASN A 115 8.75 -9.23 11.57
CA ASN A 115 9.75 -9.16 12.65
C ASN A 115 9.73 -7.83 13.43
N ILE A 116 9.23 -6.74 12.85
CA ILE A 116 9.39 -5.39 13.43
C ILE A 116 8.88 -5.28 14.86
N PHE A 117 7.79 -5.97 15.20
CA PHE A 117 7.19 -5.91 16.53
C PHE A 117 7.83 -6.85 17.54
N ASP A 118 8.57 -7.86 17.09
CA ASP A 118 9.42 -8.66 17.98
C ASP A 118 10.71 -7.90 18.30
N VAL A 119 11.26 -7.19 17.31
CA VAL A 119 12.48 -6.38 17.47
C VAL A 119 12.21 -5.09 18.24
N LEU A 120 11.07 -4.43 17.99
CA LEU A 120 10.66 -3.15 18.59
C LEU A 120 9.24 -3.27 19.16
N PRO A 121 9.04 -3.98 20.29
CA PRO A 121 7.71 -4.27 20.82
C PRO A 121 6.91 -3.04 21.26
N GLY A 122 7.59 -1.95 21.64
CA GLY A 122 6.98 -0.68 22.03
C GLY A 122 6.82 0.33 20.89
N LEU A 123 7.11 -0.07 19.63
CA LEU A 123 7.12 0.83 18.48
C LEU A 123 5.80 1.59 18.34
N ARG A 124 5.89 2.91 18.42
CA ARG A 124 4.78 3.85 18.24
C ARG A 124 5.27 5.17 17.65
N LEU A 125 4.33 5.94 17.11
CA LEU A 125 4.61 7.28 16.61
C LEU A 125 5.03 8.20 17.76
N ALA A 126 6.08 8.99 17.54
CA ALA A 126 6.56 10.00 18.50
C ALA A 126 6.02 11.42 18.18
N ALA A 127 5.16 11.54 17.18
CA ALA A 127 4.49 12.77 16.78
C ALA A 127 3.00 12.48 16.54
N ALA A 128 2.17 13.53 16.57
CA ALA A 128 0.77 13.40 16.17
C ALA A 128 0.67 13.03 14.69
N PHE A 129 -0.40 12.33 14.30
CA PHE A 129 -0.59 11.89 12.93
C PHE A 129 -0.59 13.06 11.93
N ASP A 130 -1.22 14.17 12.29
CA ASP A 130 -1.33 15.38 11.45
C ASP A 130 0.02 16.09 11.25
N ASP A 131 1.02 15.80 12.09
CA ASP A 131 2.36 16.38 12.02
C ASP A 131 3.34 15.52 11.19
N ILE A 132 2.89 14.39 10.63
CA ILE A 132 3.74 13.53 9.82
C ILE A 132 3.98 14.16 8.44
N ASP A 133 5.25 14.41 8.13
CA ASP A 133 5.64 14.97 6.84
C ASP A 133 5.49 13.94 5.71
N THR A 134 4.70 14.30 4.69
CA THR A 134 4.35 13.40 3.58
C THR A 134 4.84 13.93 2.25
N SER A 135 5.02 13.02 1.29
CA SER A 135 5.49 13.41 -0.03
C SER A 135 4.53 14.38 -0.73
N PRO A 136 5.04 15.34 -1.54
CA PRO A 136 4.20 16.24 -2.31
C PRO A 136 3.25 15.49 -3.25
N ARG A 137 2.04 16.04 -3.48
CA ARG A 137 0.96 15.41 -4.28
C ARG A 137 1.34 15.05 -5.72
N HIS A 138 2.38 15.66 -6.28
CA HIS A 138 2.87 15.39 -7.64
C HIS A 138 3.93 14.26 -7.70
N LYS A 139 4.31 13.67 -6.56
CA LYS A 139 5.21 12.51 -6.45
C LYS A 139 4.43 11.25 -6.05
N GLY A 140 5.14 10.12 -5.95
CA GLY A 140 4.58 8.91 -5.34
C GLY A 140 4.20 9.15 -3.87
N VAL A 141 3.23 8.38 -3.36
CA VAL A 141 2.75 8.49 -1.96
C VAL A 141 3.79 7.92 -1.01
N GLY A 142 4.18 8.69 -0.01
CA GLY A 142 5.19 8.30 0.97
C GLY A 142 5.25 9.23 2.17
N ILE A 143 6.08 8.84 3.13
CA ILE A 143 6.43 9.61 4.33
C ILE A 143 7.86 10.12 4.15
N LEU A 144 8.09 11.42 4.36
CA LEU A 144 9.41 12.04 4.26
C LEU A 144 10.20 11.91 5.57
N SER A 145 9.52 12.03 6.71
CA SER A 145 10.08 11.83 8.04
C SER A 145 9.06 11.13 8.94
N LEU A 146 9.50 10.12 9.68
CA LEU A 146 8.64 9.35 10.58
C LEU A 146 9.27 9.28 11.99
N PRO A 147 8.96 10.24 12.87
CA PRO A 147 9.38 10.19 14.26
C PRO A 147 8.73 9.00 14.98
N VAL A 148 9.54 8.13 15.59
CA VAL A 148 9.07 6.96 16.36
C VAL A 148 9.81 6.82 17.68
N THR A 149 9.19 6.11 18.63
CA THR A 149 9.78 5.68 19.90
C THR A 149 9.38 4.23 20.16
N PHE A 150 10.15 3.49 20.95
CA PHE A 150 9.95 2.07 21.25
C PHE A 150 10.42 1.72 22.66
#